data_AF-A0A2A5RXS4-F1
#
_entry.id   AF-A0A2A5RXS4-F1
#
_cell.length_a   1.000
_cell.length_b   1.000
_cell.length_c   1.000
_cell.angle_alpha   90.00
_cell.angle_beta   90.00
_cell.angle_gamma   90.00
#
_symmetry.space_group_name_H-M   'P 1'
#
loop_
_entity.id
_entity.type
_entity.pdbx_description
1 polymer ?
#
loop_
_entity_poly.entity_id
_entity_poly.type
_entity_poly.pdbx_seq_one_letter_code
_entity_poly.pdbx_strand_id
1 'polypeptide(L)'
;MVENPGLLKNIASSYRSRFNTENLISPRLFENYNIQGKKMLHTVDIYLEFRQMNNREITIMKTIPERKLIENDIWEFYTVLQDLKFKAKGIIYYEECNISKRLIEQANNCSIELKEFDLMDAIRKSLVKAIQVMLPDDNIIGDPFWILMEVSKQREVEKTNGNYIQFENKIPLFLSKRQAKQVCDTRNKVNDLKAQVFGLSQTQLKSLVKILEAQEYTAQLGIVLPEFEQPNDGQVALYDIDSKKILEYYYREN
;
A
#
# COMPACT_ATOMS: atom_id res chain seq x y z
N MET A 1 2.06 -10.16 -25.05
CA MET A 1 1.99 -8.82 -24.43
C MET A 1 0.53 -8.54 -24.16
N VAL A 2 0.17 -8.17 -22.92
CA VAL A 2 -1.18 -7.71 -22.60
C VAL A 2 -1.25 -6.24 -23.04
N GLU A 3 -2.24 -5.89 -23.86
CA GLU A 3 -2.45 -4.51 -24.29
C GLU A 3 -2.89 -3.63 -23.11
N ASN A 4 -2.55 -2.34 -23.17
CA ASN A 4 -2.97 -1.36 -22.16
C ASN A 4 -4.52 -1.33 -22.12
N PRO A 5 -5.15 -1.62 -20.96
CA PRO A 5 -6.61 -1.76 -20.87
C PRO A 5 -7.36 -0.41 -20.94
N GLY A 6 -6.65 0.71 -21.08
CA GLY A 6 -7.20 2.05 -21.25
C GLY A 6 -7.35 2.84 -19.95
N LEU A 7 -7.51 4.16 -20.08
CA LEU A 7 -7.51 5.13 -18.98
C LEU A 7 -8.45 4.75 -17.82
N LEU A 8 -9.71 4.41 -18.11
CA LEU A 8 -10.71 4.03 -17.12
C LEU A 8 -10.24 2.82 -16.29
N LYS A 9 -9.79 1.76 -16.96
CA LYS A 9 -9.32 0.54 -16.32
C LYS A 9 -8.08 0.79 -15.47
N ASN A 10 -7.17 1.64 -15.95
CA ASN A 10 -5.95 2.00 -15.24
C ASN A 10 -6.23 2.81 -13.97
N ILE A 11 -7.18 3.75 -14.01
CA ILE A 11 -7.60 4.50 -12.83
C ILE A 11 -8.28 3.55 -11.84
N ALA A 12 -9.22 2.73 -12.30
CA ALA A 12 -9.94 1.79 -11.45
C ALA A 12 -8.99 0.79 -10.76
N SER A 13 -8.01 0.24 -11.48
CA SER A 13 -7.01 -0.68 -10.93
C SER A 13 -6.10 0.02 -9.91
N SER A 14 -5.68 1.26 -10.19
CA SER A 14 -4.89 2.09 -9.26
C SER A 14 -5.62 2.32 -7.94
N TYR A 15 -6.91 2.63 -7.97
CA TYR A 15 -7.72 2.78 -6.76
C TYR A 15 -7.92 1.46 -6.00
N ARG A 16 -8.20 0.35 -6.72
CA ARG A 16 -8.31 -0.97 -6.09
C ARG A 16 -7.01 -1.38 -5.39
N SER A 17 -5.85 -1.10 -5.99
CA SER A 17 -4.55 -1.31 -5.36
C SER A 17 -4.41 -0.50 -4.06
N ARG A 18 -4.88 0.76 -4.06
CA ARG A 18 -4.87 1.60 -2.85
C ARG A 18 -5.75 1.04 -1.75
N PHE A 19 -6.91 0.46 -2.03
CA PHE A 19 -7.77 -0.13 -0.98
C PHE A 19 -7.09 -1.25 -0.19
N ASN A 20 -6.17 -1.98 -0.82
CA ASN A 20 -5.41 -3.03 -0.15
C ASN A 20 -4.29 -2.47 0.75
N THR A 21 -3.84 -1.25 0.48
CA THR A 21 -2.71 -0.61 1.20
C THR A 21 -3.17 0.47 2.18
N GLU A 22 -4.38 0.99 2.01
CA GLU A 22 -4.99 2.01 2.85
C GLU A 22 -6.07 1.34 3.68
N ASN A 23 -6.07 1.56 5.01
CA ASN A 23 -7.05 1.00 5.94
C ASN A 23 -8.43 1.66 5.79
N LEU A 24 -8.99 1.66 4.58
CA LEU A 24 -10.31 2.21 4.26
C LEU A 24 -11.39 1.26 4.75
N ILE A 25 -12.44 1.82 5.35
CA ILE A 25 -13.56 1.02 5.85
C ILE A 25 -14.58 0.82 4.72
N SER A 26 -14.80 -0.44 4.35
CA SER A 26 -15.83 -0.87 3.35
C SER A 26 -15.76 -0.14 2.00
N PRO A 27 -14.59 -0.06 1.33
CA PRO A 27 -14.49 0.62 0.04
C PRO A 27 -15.27 -0.14 -1.05
N ARG A 28 -15.96 0.61 -1.91
CA ARG A 28 -16.72 0.12 -3.08
C ARG A 28 -16.30 0.91 -4.30
N LEU A 29 -15.99 0.22 -5.38
CA LEU A 29 -15.66 0.83 -6.67
C LEU A 29 -16.42 0.12 -7.79
N PHE A 30 -17.21 0.87 -8.54
CA PHE A 30 -17.94 0.39 -9.71
C PHE A 30 -17.51 1.18 -10.94
N GLU A 31 -17.37 0.48 -12.06
CA GLU A 31 -17.05 1.05 -13.36
C GLU A 31 -18.32 1.11 -14.22
N ASN A 32 -18.46 2.13 -15.08
CA ASN A 32 -19.62 2.34 -15.94
C ASN A 32 -20.94 2.21 -15.17
N TYR A 33 -21.01 2.88 -14.03
CA TYR A 33 -22.06 2.69 -13.04
C TYR A 33 -23.27 3.56 -13.34
N ASN A 34 -24.46 2.96 -13.31
CA ASN A 34 -25.70 3.67 -13.53
C ASN A 34 -26.23 4.23 -12.21
N ILE A 35 -26.46 5.55 -12.17
CA ILE A 35 -26.94 6.29 -11.00
C ILE A 35 -28.22 7.02 -11.36
N GLN A 36 -29.29 6.74 -10.63
CA GLN A 36 -30.54 7.50 -10.75
C GLN A 36 -30.39 8.88 -10.09
N GLY A 37 -30.31 9.92 -10.91
CA GLY A 37 -30.37 11.31 -10.49
C GLY A 37 -31.79 11.75 -10.11
N LYS A 38 -31.92 13.05 -9.78
CA LYS A 38 -33.20 13.69 -9.48
C LYS A 38 -34.08 13.73 -10.72
N LYS A 39 -33.50 13.98 -11.90
CA LYS A 39 -34.23 14.14 -13.16
C LYS A 39 -34.05 12.95 -14.10
N MET A 40 -32.88 12.36 -14.18
CA MET A 40 -32.59 11.29 -15.15
C MET A 40 -31.59 10.26 -14.65
N LEU A 41 -31.47 9.17 -15.40
CA LEU A 41 -30.45 8.15 -15.19
C LEU A 41 -29.14 8.62 -15.82
N HIS A 42 -28.05 8.56 -15.06
CA HIS A 42 -26.70 8.88 -15.53
C HIS A 42 -25.83 7.64 -15.52
N THR A 43 -25.00 7.46 -16.54
CA THR A 43 -23.88 6.49 -16.50
C THR A 43 -22.62 7.26 -16.18
N VAL A 44 -21.90 6.87 -15.13
CA VAL A 44 -20.63 7.49 -14.74
C VAL A 44 -19.49 6.48 -14.89
N ASP A 45 -18.31 6.96 -15.28
CA ASP A 45 -17.17 6.08 -15.59
C ASP A 45 -16.71 5.32 -14.35
N ILE A 46 -16.55 6.02 -13.21
CA ILE A 46 -16.19 5.40 -11.94
C ILE A 46 -17.01 5.99 -10.80
N TYR A 47 -17.67 5.12 -10.04
CA TYR A 47 -18.25 5.40 -8.74
C TYR A 47 -17.34 4.84 -7.66
N LEU A 48 -16.91 5.69 -6.73
CA LEU A 48 -16.12 5.31 -5.56
C LEU A 48 -16.84 5.73 -4.28
N GLU A 49 -17.01 4.80 -3.35
CA GLU A 49 -17.54 5.03 -2.01
C GLU A 49 -16.65 4.38 -0.96
N PHE A 50 -16.37 5.06 0.14
CA PHE A 50 -15.73 4.47 1.31
C PHE A 50 -16.14 5.23 2.59
N ARG A 51 -15.80 4.67 3.76
CA ARG A 51 -15.95 5.37 5.04
C ARG A 51 -14.60 5.77 5.62
N GLN A 52 -14.53 7.01 6.11
CA GLN A 52 -13.38 7.54 6.84
C GLN A 52 -13.88 8.41 7.99
N MET A 53 -13.39 8.18 9.22
CA MET A 53 -13.83 8.89 10.43
C MET A 53 -15.37 8.91 10.58
N ASN A 54 -16.02 7.77 10.32
CA ASN A 54 -17.49 7.60 10.29
C ASN A 54 -18.26 8.44 9.26
N ASN A 55 -17.58 9.17 8.38
CA ASN A 55 -18.20 9.87 7.27
C ASN A 55 -18.19 9.01 6.01
N ARG A 56 -19.30 9.04 5.27
CA ARG A 56 -19.43 8.40 3.96
C ARG A 56 -18.89 9.34 2.90
N GLU A 57 -17.78 8.96 2.29
CA GLU A 57 -17.14 9.69 1.20
C GLU A 57 -17.56 9.09 -0.13
N ILE A 58 -18.10 9.91 -1.03
CA ILE A 58 -18.49 9.50 -2.38
C ILE A 58 -17.76 10.36 -3.40
N THR A 59 -17.07 9.72 -4.32
CA THR A 59 -16.39 10.36 -5.45
C THR A 59 -16.93 9.79 -6.76
N ILE A 60 -17.32 10.68 -7.66
CA ILE A 60 -17.66 10.35 -9.04
C ILE A 60 -16.49 10.79 -9.92
N MET A 61 -16.08 9.93 -10.85
CA MET A 61 -14.99 10.22 -11.76
C MET A 61 -15.46 10.09 -13.21
N LYS A 62 -15.00 11.02 -14.05
CA LYS A 62 -15.11 10.97 -15.51
C LYS A 62 -13.71 10.85 -16.10
N THR A 63 -13.58 10.17 -17.22
CA THR A 63 -12.33 9.88 -17.92
C THR A 63 -12.40 10.44 -19.33
N ILE A 64 -11.32 11.06 -19.78
CA ILE A 64 -11.19 11.63 -21.13
C ILE A 64 -10.02 10.90 -21.80
N PRO A 65 -10.27 9.72 -22.39
CA PRO A 65 -9.23 8.94 -23.07
C PRO A 65 -8.90 9.54 -24.44
N GLU A 66 -7.62 9.49 -24.82
CA GLU A 66 -7.15 9.67 -26.21
C GLU A 66 -7.53 11.01 -26.89
N ARG A 67 -7.94 12.02 -26.13
CA ARG A 67 -8.24 13.37 -26.65
C ARG A 67 -8.06 14.47 -25.61
N LYS A 68 -8.06 15.71 -26.10
CA LYS A 68 -8.07 16.93 -25.28
C LYS A 68 -9.36 17.06 -24.48
N LEU A 69 -9.20 17.47 -23.23
CA LEU A 69 -10.30 17.99 -22.40
C LEU A 69 -10.83 19.30 -23.01
N ILE A 70 -12.15 19.41 -23.13
CA ILE A 70 -12.83 20.61 -23.61
C ILE A 70 -13.81 21.16 -22.56
N GLU A 71 -14.25 22.41 -22.71
CA GLU A 71 -15.15 23.09 -21.76
C GLU A 71 -16.47 22.36 -21.57
N ASN A 72 -16.96 21.73 -22.65
CA ASN A 72 -18.20 20.97 -22.63
C ASN A 72 -18.10 19.72 -21.73
N ASP A 73 -16.93 19.08 -21.64
CA ASP A 73 -16.74 17.93 -20.76
C ASP A 73 -16.99 18.28 -19.29
N ILE A 74 -16.51 19.46 -18.88
CA ILE A 74 -16.67 19.99 -17.53
C ILE A 74 -18.14 20.33 -17.28
N TRP A 75 -18.81 20.98 -18.22
CA TRP A 75 -20.22 21.36 -18.09
C TRP A 75 -21.16 20.15 -18.02
N GLU A 76 -20.96 19.17 -18.90
CA GLU A 76 -21.70 17.91 -18.86
C GLU A 76 -21.51 17.22 -17.52
N PHE A 77 -20.26 17.09 -17.08
CA PHE A 77 -19.97 16.41 -15.83
C PHE A 77 -20.52 17.17 -14.60
N TYR A 78 -20.42 18.50 -14.60
CA TYR A 78 -21.04 19.34 -13.59
C TYR A 78 -22.56 19.13 -13.52
N THR A 79 -23.22 19.06 -14.68
CA THR A 79 -24.67 18.83 -14.75
C THR A 79 -25.05 17.48 -14.14
N VAL A 80 -24.27 16.42 -14.43
CA VAL A 80 -24.44 15.11 -13.79
C VAL A 80 -24.33 15.25 -12.27
N LEU A 81 -23.28 15.89 -11.75
CA LEU A 81 -23.06 16.08 -10.32
C LEU A 81 -24.21 16.85 -9.64
N GLN A 82 -24.75 17.89 -10.29
CA GLN A 82 -25.88 18.66 -9.75
C GLN A 82 -27.19 17.86 -9.70
N ASP A 83 -27.37 16.92 -10.63
CA ASP A 83 -28.54 16.05 -10.66
C ASP A 83 -28.48 14.91 -9.64
N LEU A 84 -27.32 14.63 -9.02
CA LEU A 84 -27.22 13.60 -7.99
C LEU A 84 -28.08 13.92 -6.76
N LYS A 85 -28.68 12.88 -6.17
CA LYS A 85 -29.48 12.96 -4.94
C LYS A 85 -28.65 13.11 -3.66
N PHE A 86 -27.32 13.07 -3.79
CA PHE A 86 -26.34 13.17 -2.71
C PHE A 86 -25.18 14.06 -3.16
N LYS A 87 -24.44 14.62 -2.20
CA LYS A 87 -23.21 15.35 -2.49
C LYS A 87 -22.10 14.35 -2.81
N ALA A 88 -21.38 14.59 -3.90
CA ALA A 88 -20.21 13.80 -4.26
C ALA A 88 -19.07 14.72 -4.70
N LYS A 89 -17.84 14.27 -4.50
CA LYS A 89 -16.67 14.89 -5.10
C LYS A 89 -16.59 14.52 -6.58
N GLY A 90 -16.42 15.50 -7.45
CA GLY A 90 -16.22 15.29 -8.88
C GLY A 90 -14.75 15.33 -9.25
N ILE A 91 -14.27 14.33 -10.00
CA ILE A 91 -12.92 14.31 -10.57
C ILE A 91 -13.00 14.01 -12.07
N ILE A 92 -12.28 14.77 -12.89
CA ILE A 92 -12.05 14.43 -14.29
C ILE A 92 -10.60 14.02 -14.47
N TYR A 93 -10.40 12.81 -15.00
CA TYR A 93 -9.11 12.29 -15.39
C TYR A 93 -8.86 12.43 -16.89
N TYR A 94 -7.63 12.79 -17.26
CA TYR A 94 -7.20 12.97 -18.64
C TYR A 94 -5.72 12.56 -18.78
N GLU A 95 -5.28 12.24 -20.00
CA GLU A 95 -3.89 11.80 -20.27
C GLU A 95 -2.99 12.93 -20.80
N GLU A 96 -3.54 14.00 -21.37
CA GLU A 96 -2.75 15.05 -22.02
C GLU A 96 -2.32 16.19 -21.08
N CYS A 97 -1.02 16.47 -21.01
CA CYS A 97 -0.40 17.37 -20.01
C CYS A 97 -0.68 18.88 -20.19
N ASN A 98 -1.40 19.31 -21.23
CA ASN A 98 -1.54 20.74 -21.57
C ASN A 98 -2.98 21.24 -21.49
N ILE A 99 -3.41 21.57 -20.27
CA ILE A 99 -4.72 22.20 -20.01
C ILE A 99 -4.58 23.72 -19.98
N SER A 100 -5.50 24.41 -20.66
CA SER A 100 -5.56 25.86 -20.65
C SER A 100 -5.99 26.40 -19.27
N LYS A 101 -5.49 27.59 -18.89
CA LYS A 101 -5.89 28.26 -17.64
C LYS A 101 -7.42 28.43 -17.53
N ARG A 102 -8.08 28.70 -18.65
CA ARG A 102 -9.53 28.84 -18.74
C ARG A 102 -10.28 27.57 -18.32
N LEU A 103 -9.81 26.39 -18.73
CA LEU A 103 -10.40 25.11 -18.32
C LEU A 103 -10.21 24.84 -16.82
N ILE A 104 -9.04 25.20 -16.27
CA ILE A 104 -8.76 25.08 -14.83
C ILE A 104 -9.69 25.98 -14.03
N GLU A 105 -9.83 27.25 -14.43
CA GLU A 105 -10.75 28.20 -13.80
C GLU A 105 -12.20 27.72 -13.85
N GLN A 106 -12.64 27.19 -14.99
CA GLN A 106 -13.99 26.64 -15.13
C GLN A 106 -14.21 25.42 -14.21
N ALA A 107 -13.27 24.47 -14.17
CA ALA A 107 -13.38 23.31 -13.30
C ALA A 107 -13.44 23.71 -11.81
N ASN A 108 -12.63 24.70 -11.40
CA ASN A 108 -12.66 25.25 -10.05
C ASN A 108 -14.03 25.88 -9.73
N ASN A 109 -14.59 26.67 -10.64
CA ASN A 109 -15.92 27.26 -10.48
C ASN A 109 -17.03 26.19 -10.37
N CYS A 110 -16.85 25.05 -11.04
CA CYS A 110 -17.74 23.90 -10.96
C CYS A 110 -17.44 22.96 -9.77
N SER A 111 -16.44 23.26 -8.93
CA SER A 111 -15.96 22.39 -7.84
C SER A 111 -15.56 20.97 -8.34
N ILE A 112 -15.00 20.90 -9.54
CA ILE A 112 -14.49 19.68 -10.18
C ILE A 112 -12.97 19.68 -10.11
N GLU A 113 -12.38 18.60 -9.62
CA GLU A 113 -10.93 18.41 -9.62
C GLU A 113 -10.47 17.86 -10.97
N LEU A 114 -9.50 18.49 -11.60
CA LEU A 114 -8.84 17.99 -12.81
C LEU A 114 -7.58 17.21 -12.41
N LYS A 115 -7.43 15.98 -12.92
CA LYS A 115 -6.24 15.16 -12.68
C LYS A 115 -5.67 14.57 -13.96
N GLU A 116 -4.43 14.90 -14.22
CA GLU A 116 -3.63 14.16 -15.18
C GLU A 116 -3.36 12.75 -14.65
N PHE A 117 -3.48 11.75 -15.53
CA PHE A 117 -3.17 10.37 -15.22
C PHE A 117 -2.02 9.88 -16.09
N ASP A 118 -0.88 9.65 -15.47
CA ASP A 118 0.25 8.94 -16.06
C ASP A 118 0.28 7.51 -15.48
N LEU A 119 0.13 6.52 -16.37
CA LEU A 119 0.16 5.10 -16.01
C LEU A 119 1.50 4.69 -15.38
N MET A 120 2.62 5.14 -15.94
CA MET A 120 3.95 4.77 -15.46
C MET A 120 4.22 5.39 -14.09
N ASP A 121 3.81 6.64 -13.88
CA ASP A 121 3.90 7.26 -12.56
C ASP A 121 2.97 6.59 -11.54
N ALA A 122 1.75 6.21 -11.93
CA ALA A 122 0.83 5.46 -11.08
C ALA A 122 1.40 4.09 -10.68
N ILE A 123 1.98 3.34 -11.63
CA ILE A 123 2.67 2.07 -11.37
C ILE A 123 3.85 2.29 -10.43
N ARG A 124 4.71 3.27 -10.72
CA ARG A 124 5.87 3.61 -9.88
C ARG A 124 5.44 3.92 -8.44
N LYS A 125 4.43 4.76 -8.26
CA LYS A 125 3.88 5.10 -6.93
C LYS A 125 3.32 3.88 -6.21
N SER A 126 2.59 3.02 -6.92
CA SER A 126 2.05 1.78 -6.34
C SER A 126 3.17 0.83 -5.91
N LEU A 127 4.22 0.67 -6.73
CA LEU A 127 5.39 -0.15 -6.42
C LEU A 127 6.15 0.40 -5.21
N VAL A 128 6.44 1.70 -5.18
CA VAL A 128 7.10 2.34 -4.02
C VAL A 128 6.30 2.12 -2.74
N LYS A 129 4.98 2.29 -2.80
CA LYS A 129 4.11 2.07 -1.63
C LYS A 129 4.08 0.59 -1.19
N ALA A 130 4.01 -0.34 -2.15
CA ALA A 130 4.11 -1.76 -1.85
C ALA A 130 5.46 -2.11 -1.20
N ILE A 131 6.55 -1.54 -1.71
CA ILE A 131 7.89 -1.71 -1.14
C ILE A 131 7.97 -1.10 0.26
N GLN A 132 7.41 0.09 0.50
CA GLN A 132 7.34 0.70 1.84
C GLN A 132 6.52 -0.14 2.84
N VAL A 133 5.46 -0.81 2.36
CA VAL A 133 4.69 -1.77 3.16
C VAL A 133 5.48 -3.05 3.43
N MET A 134 6.46 -3.41 2.59
CA MET A 134 7.32 -4.58 2.80
C MET A 134 8.57 -4.27 3.64
N LEU A 135 9.16 -3.09 3.47
CA LEU A 135 10.42 -2.68 4.10
C LEU A 135 10.13 -1.80 5.32
N PRO A 136 10.39 -2.27 6.54
CA PRO A 136 10.25 -1.45 7.73
C PRO A 136 11.23 -0.27 7.74
N ASP A 137 10.71 0.90 8.10
CA ASP A 137 11.48 2.09 8.44
C ASP A 137 12.00 1.99 9.88
N ASP A 138 13.14 2.59 10.15
CA ASP A 138 13.87 2.60 11.42
C ASP A 138 13.01 3.14 12.58
N ASN A 139 12.00 3.94 12.24
CA ASN A 139 11.06 4.59 13.16
C ASN A 139 9.85 3.73 13.55
N ILE A 140 9.66 2.55 12.94
CA ILE A 140 8.51 1.70 13.24
C ILE A 140 8.69 1.07 14.63
N ILE A 141 7.71 1.28 15.50
CA ILE A 141 7.61 0.59 16.78
C ILE A 141 7.18 -0.86 16.48
N GLY A 142 8.06 -1.82 16.74
CA GLY A 142 7.75 -3.23 16.61
C GLY A 142 6.70 -3.62 17.64
N ASP A 143 5.51 -3.96 17.17
CA ASP A 143 4.44 -4.51 17.99
C ASP A 143 4.01 -5.82 17.31
N PRO A 144 4.37 -7.01 17.80
CA PRO A 144 5.22 -7.33 18.95
C PRO A 144 6.65 -7.71 18.54
N PHE A 145 6.96 -7.73 17.24
CA PHE A 145 8.15 -8.39 16.71
C PHE A 145 9.19 -7.39 16.23
N TRP A 146 10.46 -7.77 16.46
CA TRP A 146 11.64 -7.14 15.91
C TRP A 146 12.34 -8.15 15.00
N ILE A 147 12.94 -7.68 13.92
CA ILE A 147 13.63 -8.52 12.93
C ILE A 147 15.01 -7.94 12.62
N LEU A 148 15.84 -8.74 11.97
CA LEU A 148 17.15 -8.33 11.47
C LEU A 148 17.13 -8.25 9.95
N MET A 149 17.56 -7.13 9.40
CA MET A 149 17.69 -6.94 7.95
C MET A 149 19.08 -6.44 7.60
N GLU A 150 19.60 -6.88 6.46
CA GLU A 150 20.87 -6.37 5.93
C GLU A 150 20.75 -4.88 5.59
N VAL A 151 21.83 -4.16 5.84
CA VAL A 151 21.96 -2.75 5.49
C VAL A 151 23.14 -2.53 4.57
N SER A 152 22.98 -1.58 3.65
CA SER A 152 24.06 -1.08 2.81
C SER A 152 24.28 0.40 3.07
N LYS A 153 25.54 0.84 3.01
CA LYS A 153 25.87 2.27 3.07
C LYS A 153 25.57 2.89 1.71
N GLN A 154 24.50 3.67 1.62
CA GLN A 154 24.22 4.51 0.46
C GLN A 154 24.18 5.97 0.91
N ARG A 155 25.13 6.78 0.40
CA ARG A 155 25.19 8.24 0.67
C ARG A 155 25.16 8.57 2.16
N GLU A 156 26.04 7.95 2.94
CA GLU A 156 26.22 8.17 4.39
C GLU A 156 25.05 7.77 5.30
N VAL A 157 23.93 7.29 4.74
CA VAL A 157 22.81 6.72 5.49
C VAL A 157 22.80 5.21 5.28
N GLU A 158 22.75 4.44 6.37
CA GLU A 158 22.53 3.00 6.31
C GLU A 158 21.07 2.75 5.97
N LYS A 159 20.81 2.08 4.84
CA LYS A 159 19.45 1.71 4.42
C LYS A 159 19.34 0.21 4.28
N THR A 160 18.20 -0.34 4.68
CA THR A 160 17.89 -1.75 4.42
C THR A 160 17.86 -2.00 2.92
N ASN A 161 18.49 -3.09 2.49
CA ASN A 161 18.44 -3.58 1.10
C ASN A 161 17.23 -4.52 0.86
N GLY A 162 16.43 -4.79 1.89
CA GLY A 162 15.29 -5.71 1.83
C GLY A 162 15.59 -7.18 2.08
N ASN A 163 16.84 -7.55 2.37
CA ASN A 163 17.20 -8.92 2.70
C ASN A 163 17.04 -9.17 4.20
N TYR A 164 16.19 -10.15 4.55
CA TYR A 164 16.04 -10.63 5.92
C TYR A 164 17.23 -11.52 6.29
N ILE A 165 17.79 -11.30 7.48
CA ILE A 165 18.76 -12.22 8.06
C ILE A 165 18.04 -13.51 8.46
N GLN A 166 18.63 -14.65 8.14
CA GLN A 166 18.09 -15.95 8.48
C GLN A 166 19.04 -16.71 9.41
N PHE A 167 18.46 -17.49 10.32
CA PHE A 167 19.14 -18.51 11.11
C PHE A 167 18.47 -19.84 10.79
N GLU A 168 19.24 -20.83 10.32
CA GLU A 168 18.69 -22.16 9.96
C GLU A 168 17.50 -22.10 8.99
N ASN A 169 17.60 -21.28 7.93
CA ASN A 169 16.51 -21.00 6.99
C ASN A 169 15.24 -20.41 7.65
N LYS A 170 15.37 -19.76 8.81
CA LYS A 170 14.24 -19.10 9.49
C LYS A 170 14.52 -17.61 9.66
N ILE A 171 13.54 -16.79 9.33
CA ILE A 171 13.56 -15.37 9.67
C ILE A 171 13.23 -15.26 11.17
N PRO A 172 14.14 -14.73 12.00
CA PRO A 172 13.97 -14.65 13.44
C PRO A 172 13.01 -13.53 13.83
N LEU A 173 11.94 -13.88 14.54
CA LEU A 173 11.02 -12.94 15.16
C LEU A 173 11.38 -12.79 16.64
N PHE A 174 11.94 -11.63 16.99
CA PHE A 174 12.31 -11.31 18.38
C PHE A 174 11.16 -10.59 19.09
N LEU A 175 10.79 -11.04 20.29
CA LEU A 175 9.83 -10.33 21.14
C LEU A 175 10.45 -9.11 21.84
N SER A 176 11.78 -9.06 21.96
CA SER A 176 12.52 -8.01 22.65
C SER A 176 13.49 -7.29 21.72
N LYS A 177 13.34 -5.96 21.60
CA LYS A 177 14.30 -5.10 20.86
C LYS A 177 15.72 -5.23 21.42
N ARG A 178 15.84 -5.38 22.76
CA ARG A 178 17.14 -5.50 23.43
C ARG A 178 17.86 -6.76 22.97
N GLN A 179 17.15 -7.89 22.99
CA GLN A 179 17.68 -9.17 22.56
C GLN A 179 18.05 -9.14 21.07
N ALA A 180 17.17 -8.57 20.23
CA ALA A 180 17.44 -8.41 18.80
C ALA A 180 18.73 -7.60 18.56
N LYS A 181 18.95 -6.51 19.30
CA LYS A 181 20.18 -5.70 19.22
C LYS A 181 21.42 -6.49 19.64
N GLN A 182 21.37 -7.21 20.77
CA GLN A 182 22.50 -8.02 21.23
C GLN A 182 22.92 -9.08 20.21
N VAL A 183 21.94 -9.78 19.61
CA VAL A 183 22.19 -10.77 18.56
C VAL A 183 22.74 -10.09 17.31
N CYS A 184 22.16 -8.96 16.90
CA CYS A 184 22.62 -8.17 15.75
C CYS A 184 24.08 -7.72 15.90
N ASP A 185 24.44 -7.17 17.05
CA ASP A 185 25.78 -6.65 17.33
C ASP A 185 26.81 -7.78 17.36
N THR A 186 26.47 -8.91 17.97
CA THR A 186 27.32 -10.11 17.97
C THR A 186 27.55 -10.63 16.55
N ARG A 187 26.49 -10.74 15.76
CA ARG A 187 26.57 -11.16 14.34
C ARG A 187 27.44 -10.19 13.52
N ASN A 188 27.24 -8.89 13.70
CA ASN A 188 27.94 -7.85 12.94
C ASN A 188 29.45 -7.79 13.25
N LYS A 189 29.92 -8.36 14.36
CA LYS A 189 31.36 -8.48 14.68
C LYS A 189 32.06 -9.55 13.83
N VAL A 190 31.33 -10.57 13.38
CA VAL A 190 31.89 -11.76 12.71
C VAL A 190 31.56 -11.78 11.22
N ASN A 191 30.45 -11.14 10.79
CA ASN A 191 30.03 -11.11 9.39
C ASN A 191 30.37 -9.78 8.70
N ASP A 192 30.76 -9.87 7.42
CA ASP A 192 31.05 -8.72 6.56
C ASP A 192 29.79 -7.94 6.20
N LEU A 193 28.67 -8.65 5.97
CA LEU A 193 27.36 -8.05 5.71
C LEU A 193 26.74 -7.55 7.02
N LYS A 194 26.64 -6.22 7.13
CA LYS A 194 26.02 -5.56 8.28
C LYS A 194 24.51 -5.72 8.28
N ALA A 195 23.95 -5.88 9.46
CA ALA A 195 22.51 -5.89 9.70
C ALA A 195 22.12 -4.82 10.71
N GLN A 196 20.84 -4.45 10.71
CA GLN A 196 20.22 -3.63 11.75
C GLN A 196 18.90 -4.24 12.22
N VAL A 197 18.42 -3.76 13.37
CA VAL A 197 17.17 -4.19 13.99
C VAL A 197 16.03 -3.27 13.54
N PHE A 198 14.98 -3.87 12.99
CA PHE A 198 13.78 -3.17 12.55
C PHE A 198 12.56 -3.65 13.31
N GLY A 199 11.63 -2.73 13.61
CA GLY A 199 10.32 -3.09 14.13
C GLY A 199 9.43 -3.60 13.00
N LEU A 200 8.66 -4.66 13.26
CA LEU A 200 7.72 -5.22 12.30
C LEU A 200 6.30 -4.81 12.69
N SER A 201 5.65 -3.98 11.88
CA SER A 201 4.22 -3.67 12.04
C SER A 201 3.35 -4.86 11.62
N GLN A 202 2.08 -4.85 12.01
CA GLN A 202 1.14 -5.90 11.61
C GLN A 202 1.10 -6.03 10.07
N THR A 203 0.85 -4.93 9.35
CA THR A 203 0.74 -4.93 7.87
C THR A 203 1.98 -5.51 7.19
N GLN A 204 3.17 -5.24 7.73
CA GLN A 204 4.42 -5.81 7.24
C GLN A 204 4.49 -7.32 7.51
N LEU A 205 4.13 -7.78 8.70
CA LEU A 205 4.06 -9.21 9.03
C LEU A 205 3.11 -9.96 8.08
N LYS A 206 1.92 -9.42 7.81
CA LYS A 206 0.98 -10.02 6.85
C LYS A 206 1.54 -10.06 5.43
N SER A 207 2.27 -9.03 5.03
CA SER A 207 2.89 -8.98 3.70
C SER A 207 4.03 -10.00 3.60
N LEU A 208 4.86 -10.12 4.64
CA LEU A 208 5.92 -11.11 4.75
C LEU A 208 5.37 -12.54 4.68
N VAL A 209 4.35 -12.87 5.47
CA VAL A 209 3.72 -14.21 5.44
C VAL A 209 3.20 -14.54 4.05
N LYS A 210 2.52 -13.61 3.37
CA LYS A 210 2.05 -13.82 1.99
C LYS A 210 3.18 -14.09 1.01
N ILE A 211 4.35 -13.44 1.15
CA ILE A 211 5.51 -13.69 0.29
C ILE A 211 6.06 -15.09 0.53
N LEU A 212 6.21 -15.48 1.80
CA LEU A 212 6.68 -16.81 2.18
C LEU A 212 5.74 -17.93 1.70
N GLU A 213 4.44 -17.65 1.56
CA GLU A 213 3.45 -18.58 1.01
C GLU A 213 3.40 -18.61 -0.52
N ALA A 214 3.59 -17.46 -1.18
CA ALA A 214 3.41 -17.30 -2.62
C ALA A 214 4.62 -17.79 -3.44
N GLN A 215 5.79 -17.90 -2.81
CA GLN A 215 6.99 -18.42 -3.45
C GLN A 215 7.32 -19.78 -2.85
N GLU A 216 8.01 -20.64 -3.61
CA GLU A 216 8.77 -21.79 -3.07
C GLU A 216 9.95 -21.32 -2.20
N TYR A 217 9.78 -20.23 -1.45
CA TYR A 217 10.77 -19.72 -0.52
C TYR A 217 10.93 -20.77 0.58
N THR A 218 12.15 -21.29 0.71
CA THR A 218 12.47 -22.32 1.71
C THR A 218 12.52 -21.74 3.13
N ALA A 219 12.41 -20.43 3.28
CA ALA A 219 12.54 -19.76 4.56
C ALA A 219 11.22 -19.80 5.35
N GLN A 220 11.29 -20.13 6.63
CA GLN A 220 10.15 -20.13 7.55
C GLN A 220 10.25 -18.98 8.57
N LEU A 221 9.23 -18.78 9.39
CA LEU A 221 9.29 -17.88 10.54
C LEU A 221 9.66 -18.68 11.79
N GLY A 222 10.51 -18.12 12.64
CA GLY A 222 10.87 -18.72 13.94
C GLY A 222 10.82 -17.67 15.05
N ILE A 223 10.17 -17.98 16.17
CA ILE A 223 10.18 -17.09 17.34
C ILE A 223 11.46 -17.31 18.11
N VAL A 224 12.25 -16.26 18.32
CA VAL A 224 13.47 -16.35 19.12
C VAL A 224 13.08 -16.56 20.59
N LEU A 225 13.63 -17.61 21.21
CA LEU A 225 13.39 -17.89 22.63
C LEU A 225 13.89 -16.75 23.52
N PRO A 226 13.29 -16.48 24.69
CA PRO A 226 13.77 -15.48 25.61
C PRO A 226 15.23 -15.67 26.03
N GLU A 227 15.94 -14.60 26.36
CA GLU A 227 17.37 -14.63 26.72
C GLU A 227 17.73 -15.69 27.79
N PHE A 228 16.82 -15.96 28.74
CA PHE A 228 17.04 -16.93 29.81
C PHE A 228 16.84 -18.41 29.40
N GLU A 229 16.26 -18.66 28.22
CA GLU A 229 16.08 -20.00 27.65
C GLU A 229 17.08 -20.28 26.50
N GLN A 230 17.95 -19.30 26.19
CA GLN A 230 18.96 -19.46 25.15
C GLN A 230 20.07 -20.42 25.60
N PRO A 231 20.62 -21.23 24.68
CA PRO A 231 21.72 -22.12 24.97
C PRO A 231 23.01 -21.33 25.27
N ASN A 232 23.84 -21.87 26.16
CA ASN A 232 25.10 -21.23 26.58
C ASN A 232 26.20 -21.27 25.52
N ASP A 233 25.97 -21.94 24.37
CA ASP A 233 26.92 -22.08 23.27
C ASP A 233 26.90 -20.86 22.31
N GLY A 234 26.04 -19.88 22.57
CA GLY A 234 25.94 -18.65 21.79
C GLY A 234 25.13 -18.80 20.50
N GLN A 235 24.50 -19.96 20.27
CA GLN A 235 23.54 -20.13 19.18
C GLN A 235 22.22 -19.42 19.51
N VAL A 236 21.53 -18.95 18.47
CA VAL A 236 20.20 -18.36 18.62
C VAL A 236 19.18 -19.49 18.49
N ALA A 237 18.59 -19.91 19.60
CA ALA A 237 17.51 -20.89 19.59
C ALA A 237 16.19 -20.25 19.13
N LEU A 238 15.52 -20.92 18.20
CA LEU A 238 14.22 -20.53 17.65
C LEU A 238 13.16 -21.60 17.92
N TYR A 239 11.95 -21.16 18.25
CA TYR A 239 10.74 -21.97 18.25
C TYR A 239 10.07 -21.92 16.88
N ASP A 240 9.79 -23.10 16.33
CA ASP A 240 9.14 -23.25 15.04
C ASP A 240 7.67 -22.91 15.13
N ILE A 241 7.24 -22.01 14.25
CA ILE A 241 5.85 -21.59 14.21
C ILE A 241 5.37 -21.52 12.76
N ASP A 242 4.17 -22.05 12.56
CA ASP A 242 3.47 -21.90 11.30
C ASP A 242 3.13 -20.42 11.08
N SER A 243 3.61 -19.88 9.95
CA SER A 243 3.36 -18.52 9.52
C SER A 243 1.87 -18.15 9.53
N LYS A 244 0.96 -19.11 9.25
CA LYS A 244 -0.49 -18.90 9.32
C LYS A 244 -0.99 -18.73 10.74
N LYS A 245 -0.50 -19.55 11.67
CA LYS A 245 -0.87 -19.48 13.09
C LYS A 245 -0.44 -18.16 13.72
N ILE A 246 0.72 -17.61 13.34
CA ILE A 246 1.14 -16.27 13.79
C ILE A 246 0.07 -15.24 13.45
N LEU A 247 -0.46 -15.27 12.23
CA LEU A 247 -1.49 -14.31 11.82
C LEU A 247 -2.77 -14.50 12.63
N GLU A 248 -3.21 -15.74 12.87
CA GLU A 248 -4.42 -16.02 13.67
C GLU A 248 -4.30 -15.52 15.13
N TYR A 249 -3.14 -15.70 15.76
CA TYR A 249 -2.93 -15.25 17.14
C TYR A 249 -2.80 -13.73 17.25
N TYR A 250 -2.22 -13.09 16.24
CA TYR A 250 -1.89 -11.67 16.29
C TYR A 250 -3.00 -10.77 15.72
N TYR A 251 -3.74 -11.27 14.74
CA TYR A 251 -4.95 -10.64 14.21
C TYR A 251 -6.17 -11.27 14.86
N ARG A 252 -6.54 -10.80 16.06
CA ARG A 252 -7.90 -11.06 16.55
C ARG A 252 -8.87 -10.43 15.55
N GLU A 253 -9.56 -11.26 14.77
CA GLU A 253 -10.70 -10.80 13.98
C GLU A 253 -11.70 -10.14 14.92
N ASN A 254 -11.90 -8.84 14.75
CA ASN A 254 -13.03 -8.07 15.27
C ASN A 254 -13.84 -7.57 14.08
#